data_AF-A0A2U0S428-F1
#
_entry.id   AF-A0A2U0S428-F1
#
_cell.length_a   1.000
_cell.length_b   1.000
_cell.length_c   1.000
_cell.angle_alpha   90.00
_cell.angle_beta   90.00
_cell.angle_gamma   90.00
#
_symmetry.space_group_name_H-M   'P 1'
#
loop_
_entity.id
_entity.type
_entity.pdbx_description
1 polymer ?
#
loop_
_entity_poly.entity_id
_entity_poly.type
_entity_poly.pdbx_seq_one_letter_code
_entity_poly.pdbx_strand_id
1 'polypeptide(L)'
;MDDIVVQIEVEVNPTEDLDKVKHAVENLFGAVTFKVKSKPWGQLLIAKTHGTEGLIKLSNMLKREQILAAARKVLRSGMNETSVTFYLNKQVAYAGH
;
A
#
# COMPACT_ATOMS: atom_id res chain seq x y z
N MET A 1 15.85 7.60 -17.00
CA MET A 1 14.85 6.58 -16.62
C MET A 1 14.14 7.20 -15.45
N ASP A 2 12.85 7.50 -15.56
CA ASP A 2 12.15 8.12 -14.43
C ASP A 2 12.11 7.12 -13.28
N ASP A 3 12.72 7.49 -12.15
CA ASP A 3 12.72 6.67 -10.95
C ASP A 3 11.32 6.68 -10.35
N ILE A 4 10.54 5.64 -10.67
CA ILE A 4 9.24 5.41 -10.05
C ILE A 4 9.50 5.07 -8.58
N VAL A 5 8.91 5.86 -7.67
CA VAL A 5 8.95 5.61 -6.23
C VAL A 5 7.54 5.33 -5.74
N VAL A 6 7.36 4.21 -5.06
CA VAL A 6 6.11 3.87 -4.40
C VAL A 6 6.29 4.10 -2.90
N GLN A 7 5.46 4.98 -2.36
CA GLN A 7 5.42 5.29 -0.94
C GLN A 7 4.13 4.74 -0.34
N ILE A 8 4.26 3.98 0.75
CA ILE A 8 3.14 3.36 1.46
C ILE A 8 3.14 3.93 2.87
N GLU A 9 1.98 4.40 3.30
CA GLU A 9 1.77 4.93 4.64
C GLU A 9 0.57 4.24 5.27
N VAL A 10 0.74 3.74 6.49
CA VAL A 10 -0.35 3.11 7.24
C VAL A 10 -0.26 3.44 8.72
N GLU A 11 -1.39 3.85 9.28
CA GLU A 11 -1.53 4.09 10.71
C GLU A 11 -1.82 2.78 11.44
N VAL A 12 -1.13 2.61 12.57
CA VAL A 12 -1.30 1.53 13.53
C VAL A 12 -1.94 2.13 14.77
N ASN A 13 -3.19 1.78 15.03
CA ASN A 13 -3.92 2.25 16.20
C ASN A 13 -3.38 1.58 17.49
N PRO A 14 -3.60 2.17 18.68
CA PRO A 14 -3.13 1.59 19.94
C PRO A 14 -3.63 0.16 20.23
N THR A 15 -4.79 -0.21 19.67
CA THR A 15 -5.39 -1.55 19.82
C THR A 15 -5.00 -2.52 18.72
N GLU A 16 -4.24 -2.07 17.71
CA GLU A 16 -3.81 -2.89 16.59
C GLU A 16 -2.43 -3.48 16.85
N ASP A 17 -2.23 -4.66 16.27
CA ASP A 17 -0.95 -5.34 16.29
C ASP A 17 -0.08 -4.86 15.11
N LEU A 18 1.09 -4.31 15.44
CA LEU A 18 2.05 -3.79 14.48
C LEU A 18 2.41 -4.81 13.39
N ASP A 19 2.62 -6.06 13.76
CA ASP A 19 3.07 -7.09 12.82
C ASP A 19 1.94 -7.54 11.91
N LYS A 20 0.69 -7.52 12.39
CA LYS A 20 -0.48 -7.73 11.51
C LYS A 20 -0.61 -6.61 10.47
N VAL A 21 -0.35 -5.36 10.86
CA VAL A 21 -0.40 -4.25 9.90
C VAL A 21 0.74 -4.32 8.88
N LYS A 22 1.96 -4.69 9.30
CA LYS A 22 3.06 -4.96 8.35
C LYS A 22 2.68 -6.07 7.37
N HIS A 23 2.12 -7.17 7.88
CA HIS A 23 1.71 -8.29 7.05
C HIS A 23 0.65 -7.89 6.01
N ALA A 24 -0.30 -7.03 6.37
CA ALA A 24 -1.29 -6.49 5.43
C ALA A 24 -0.62 -5.70 4.28
N VAL A 25 0.41 -4.92 4.57
CA VAL A 25 1.18 -4.20 3.54
C VAL A 25 1.96 -5.19 2.67
N GLU A 26 2.63 -6.17 3.28
CA GLU A 26 3.42 -7.17 2.55
C GLU A 26 2.56 -8.08 1.67
N ASN A 27 1.30 -8.31 2.05
CA ASN A 27 0.32 -9.02 1.23
C ASN A 27 0.05 -8.31 -0.10
N LEU A 28 0.18 -6.99 -0.15
CA LEU A 28 -0.09 -6.19 -1.34
C LEU A 28 1.17 -5.85 -2.14
N PHE A 29 2.28 -5.54 -1.44
CA PHE A 29 3.48 -4.96 -2.04
C PHE A 29 4.72 -5.86 -1.94
N GLY A 30 4.59 -7.05 -1.35
CA GLY A 30 5.72 -7.95 -1.12
C GLY A 30 6.59 -7.52 0.05
N ALA A 31 7.78 -8.11 0.18
CA ALA A 31 8.71 -7.77 1.26
C ALA A 31 9.20 -6.32 1.09
N VAL A 32 8.89 -5.46 2.06
CA VAL A 32 9.27 -4.05 2.05
C VAL A 32 9.92 -3.64 3.37
N THR A 33 10.85 -2.70 3.32
CA THR A 33 11.49 -2.16 4.52
C THR A 33 10.63 -1.07 5.13
N PHE A 34 10.26 -1.25 6.41
CA PHE A 34 9.44 -0.30 7.15
C PHE A 34 10.26 0.66 8.00
N LYS A 35 9.82 1.92 8.06
CA LYS A 35 10.20 2.91 9.07
C LYS A 35 8.99 3.16 9.97
N VAL A 36 9.16 2.97 11.27
CA VAL A 36 8.11 3.23 12.27
C VAL A 36 8.34 4.61 12.86
N LYS A 37 7.31 5.47 12.85
CA LYS A 37 7.30 6.75 13.55
C LYS A 37 6.24 6.73 14.64
N SER A 38 6.63 7.04 15.87
CA SER A 38 5.66 7.23 16.96
C SER A 38 4.81 8.47 16.72
N LYS A 39 3.50 8.37 16.95
CA LYS A 39 2.56 9.50 16.96
C LYS A 39 2.01 9.69 18.38
N PRO A 40 1.42 10.85 18.71
CA PRO A 40 0.76 11.05 20.01
C PRO A 40 -0.26 9.96 20.34
N TRP A 41 -0.93 9.44 19.31
CA TRP A 41 -1.76 8.25 19.39
C TRP A 41 -1.36 7.26 18.30
N GLY A 42 -0.96 6.05 18.71
CA GLY A 42 -0.56 4.99 17.80
C GLY A 42 0.80 5.21 17.14
N GLN A 43 1.01 4.56 15.99
CA GLN A 43 2.24 4.60 15.21
C GLN A 43 1.93 4.81 13.73
N LEU A 44 2.89 5.35 12.99
CA LEU A 44 2.85 5.48 11.54
C LEU A 44 3.94 4.61 10.94
N LEU A 45 3.53 3.62 10.14
CA LEU A 45 4.41 2.83 9.31
C LEU A 45 4.56 3.52 7.95
N ILE A 46 5.81 3.67 7.52
CA ILE A 46 6.17 4.19 6.21
C ILE A 46 7.07 3.17 5.52
N ALA A 47 6.69 2.73 4.33
CA ALA A 47 7.52 1.90 3.47
C ALA A 47 7.77 2.60 2.14
N LYS A 48 8.95 2.34 1.56
CA LYS A 48 9.32 2.85 0.24
C LYS A 48 9.91 1.72 -0.60
N THR A 49 9.48 1.64 -1.84
CA THR A 49 10.07 0.75 -2.85
C THR A 49 10.34 1.54 -4.13
N HIS A 50 11.37 1.11 -4.85
CA HIS A 50 11.82 1.74 -6.09
C HIS A 50 11.43 0.86 -7.28
N GLY A 51 11.16 1.50 -8.40
CA GLY A 51 10.72 0.84 -9.62
C GLY A 51 9.33 0.23 -9.52
N THR A 52 9.03 -0.65 -10.47
CA THR A 52 7.72 -1.28 -10.63
C THR A 52 7.59 -2.62 -9.89
N GLU A 53 8.69 -3.15 -9.34
CA GLU A 53 8.72 -4.48 -8.72
C GLU A 53 7.72 -4.60 -7.56
N GLY A 54 7.67 -3.58 -6.70
CA GLY A 54 6.71 -3.52 -5.59
C GLY A 54 5.24 -3.43 -6.03
N LEU A 55 4.96 -3.11 -7.29
CA LEU A 55 3.59 -3.04 -7.84
C LEU A 55 3.15 -4.33 -8.52
N ILE A 56 4.05 -5.30 -8.75
CA ILE A 56 3.71 -6.55 -9.44
C ILE A 56 2.65 -7.33 -8.66
N LYS A 57 2.83 -7.44 -7.34
CA LYS A 57 1.91 -8.19 -6.47
C LYS A 57 0.51 -7.55 -6.44
N LEU A 58 0.44 -6.22 -6.28
CA LEU A 58 -0.81 -5.47 -6.38
C LEU A 58 -1.48 -5.64 -7.76
N SER A 59 -0.72 -5.52 -8.85
CA SER A 59 -1.22 -5.69 -10.22
C SER A 59 -1.82 -7.08 -10.44
N ASN A 60 -1.16 -8.12 -9.95
CA ASN A 60 -1.64 -9.51 -10.05
C ASN A 60 -2.90 -9.72 -9.22
N MET A 61 -2.98 -9.14 -8.02
CA MET A 61 -4.16 -9.18 -7.17
C MET A 61 -5.38 -8.54 -7.87
N LEU A 62 -5.23 -7.33 -8.41
CA LEU A 62 -6.33 -6.64 -9.11
C LEU A 62 -6.84 -7.42 -10.34
N LYS A 63 -5.96 -8.16 -11.02
CA LYS A 63 -6.34 -9.07 -12.12
C LYS A 63 -7.09 -10.29 -11.60
N ARG A 64 -6.59 -10.92 -10.54
CA ARG A 64 -7.20 -12.11 -9.90
C ARG A 64 -8.62 -11.81 -9.43
N GLU A 65 -8.82 -10.67 -8.78
CA GLU A 65 -10.13 -10.22 -8.27
C GLU A 65 -11.05 -9.65 -9.37
N GLN A 66 -10.58 -9.56 -10.63
CA GLN A 66 -11.32 -9.04 -11.79
C GLN A 66 -11.82 -7.58 -11.63
N ILE A 67 -11.15 -6.77 -10.80
CA ILE A 67 -11.56 -5.39 -10.48
C ILE A 67 -10.76 -4.32 -11.23
N LEU A 68 -10.09 -4.65 -12.34
CA LEU A 68 -9.25 -3.71 -13.10
C LEU A 68 -10.00 -2.45 -13.54
N ALA A 69 -11.28 -2.58 -13.91
CA ALA A 69 -12.10 -1.44 -14.32
C ALA A 69 -12.32 -0.46 -13.15
N ALA A 70 -12.66 -0.97 -11.97
CA ALA A 70 -12.83 -0.18 -10.76
C ALA A 70 -11.49 0.45 -10.32
N ALA A 71 -10.41 -0.33 -10.31
CA ALA A 71 -9.08 0.14 -9.96
C ALA A 71 -8.61 1.28 -10.86
N ARG A 72 -8.80 1.17 -12.19
CA ARG A 72 -8.45 2.26 -13.12
C ARG A 72 -9.19 3.56 -12.80
N LYS A 73 -10.47 3.47 -12.44
CA LYS A 73 -11.27 4.65 -12.08
C LYS A 73 -10.68 5.34 -10.85
N VAL A 74 -10.35 4.56 -9.80
CA VAL A 74 -9.76 5.07 -8.56
C VAL A 74 -8.37 5.67 -8.81
N LEU A 75 -7.49 4.95 -9.52
CA LEU A 75 -6.14 5.43 -9.84
C LEU A 75 -6.16 6.72 -10.65
N ARG A 76 -7.06 6.84 -11.65
CA ARG A 76 -7.21 8.07 -12.43
C ARG A 76 -7.75 9.23 -11.60
N SER A 77 -8.68 8.97 -10.68
CA SER A 77 -9.21 10.03 -9.81
C SER A 77 -8.18 10.57 -8.82
N GLY A 78 -7.19 9.76 -8.45
CA GLY A 78 -6.11 10.15 -7.55
C GLY A 78 -4.83 10.60 -8.26
N MET A 79 -4.88 10.82 -9.57
CA MET A 79 -3.72 11.19 -10.38
C MET A 79 -3.52 12.71 -10.40
N ASN A 80 -2.29 13.11 -10.11
CA ASN A 80 -1.80 14.48 -10.17
C ASN A 80 -0.73 14.57 -11.27
N GLU A 81 -0.09 15.72 -11.47
CA GLU A 81 0.93 15.91 -12.52
C GLU A 81 2.10 14.92 -12.44
N THR A 82 2.49 14.50 -11.23
CA THR A 82 3.69 13.69 -10.98
C THR A 82 3.46 12.46 -10.10
N SER A 83 2.23 12.21 -9.65
CA SER A 83 1.95 11.14 -8.70
C SER A 83 0.53 10.59 -8.81
N VAL A 84 0.33 9.38 -8.28
CA VAL A 84 -0.99 8.75 -8.13
C VAL A 84 -1.16 8.35 -6.68
N THR A 85 -2.19 8.90 -6.02
CA THR A 85 -2.50 8.62 -4.61
C THR A 85 -3.85 7.91 -4.51
N PHE A 86 -3.89 6.78 -3.82
CA PHE A 86 -5.12 6.04 -3.58
C PHE A 86 -5.04 5.33 -2.23
N TYR A 87 -6.19 4.85 -1.76
CA TYR A 87 -6.31 4.19 -0.46
C TYR A 87 -6.82 2.76 -0.65
N LEU A 88 -6.32 1.87 0.20
CA LEU A 88 -6.73 0.46 0.26
C LEU A 88 -7.32 0.17 1.63
N ASN A 89 -8.25 -0.77 1.68
CA ASN A 89 -8.82 -1.20 2.96
C ASN A 89 -7.80 -2.07 3.70
N LYS A 90 -7.38 -1.60 4.89
CA LYS A 90 -6.37 -2.26 5.73
C LYS A 90 -6.76 -3.70 6.12
N GLN A 91 -8.04 -3.96 6.38
CA GLN A 91 -8.51 -5.28 6.82
C GLN A 91 -8.58 -6.27 5.65
N VAL A 92 -9.01 -5.79 4.47
CA VAL A 92 -9.03 -6.59 3.24
C VAL A 92 -7.60 -6.93 2.79
N ALA A 93 -6.69 -5.96 2.91
CA ALA A 93 -5.25 -6.15 2.69
C ALA A 93 -4.65 -7.22 3.62
N TYR A 94 -5.06 -7.24 4.90
CA TYR A 94 -4.63 -8.29 5.83
C TYR A 94 -5.10 -9.68 5.41
N ALA A 95 -6.32 -9.79 4.86
CA ALA A 95 -6.84 -11.03 4.30
C ALA A 95 -6.19 -11.42 2.95
N GLY A 96 -5.42 -10.54 2.32
CA GLY A 96 -4.72 -10.80 1.06
C GLY A 96 -5.58 -10.59 -0.20
N HIS A 97 -6.59 -9.71 -0.11
CA HIS A 97 -7.50 -9.34 -1.20
C HIS A 97 -7.43 -7.84 -1.53
#